data_AF-A0AAN7UQA2-F1
#
_entry.id   AF-A0AAN7UQA2-F1
#
_cell.length_a   1.000
_cell.length_b   1.000
_cell.length_c   1.000
_cell.angle_alpha   90.00
_cell.angle_beta   90.00
_cell.angle_gamma   90.00
#
_symmetry.space_group_name_H-M   'P 1'
#
loop_
_entity.id
_entity.type
_entity.pdbx_description
1 polymer ?
#
loop_
_entity_poly.entity_id
_entity_poly.type
_entity_poly.pdbx_seq_one_letter_code
_entity_poly.pdbx_strand_id
1 'polypeptide(L)'
;MNTRLQHRLTEPEIINIFSDIAEGVACMHYLKPPLLHRDLKVENVLIVMHGAKRKFKLCDFGSAAPPKPAPQTVVECRLIDEDIQRHTTMQYRSPEMVDVYRKQPIDEKSDIWALGVLLYKLCYYTTPFEDQGQLAILNASYRFPSYPVFSDRLKQLIGKWLNIDHRTSHSNIFQLPCFEKTRNLDQIYIKYFEKVA
;
A
#
# COMPACT_ATOMS: atom_id res chain seq x y z
N MET A 1 -14.48 -8.84 -9.30
CA MET A 1 -13.99 -9.33 -8.00
C MET A 1 -15.11 -9.78 -7.04
N ASN A 2 -16.40 -9.64 -7.41
CA ASN A 2 -17.56 -9.82 -6.52
C ASN A 2 -18.17 -11.24 -6.46
N THR A 3 -17.58 -12.25 -7.09
CA THR A 3 -18.13 -13.62 -7.12
C THR A 3 -17.58 -14.55 -6.02
N ARG A 4 -16.79 -14.05 -5.07
CA ARG A 4 -16.17 -14.82 -3.97
C ARG A 4 -16.71 -14.48 -2.58
N LEU A 5 -17.99 -14.13 -2.46
CA LEU A 5 -18.64 -13.90 -1.15
C LEU A 5 -18.88 -15.20 -0.34
N GLN A 6 -18.64 -16.38 -0.92
CA GLN A 6 -18.83 -17.66 -0.21
C GLN A 6 -17.52 -18.30 0.30
N HIS A 7 -16.35 -17.90 -0.19
CA HIS A 7 -15.06 -18.47 0.24
C HIS A 7 -14.02 -17.35 0.35
N ARG A 8 -13.57 -17.08 1.59
CA ARG A 8 -12.49 -16.11 1.86
C ARG A 8 -11.20 -16.52 1.15
N LEU A 9 -10.38 -15.54 0.77
CA LEU A 9 -9.07 -15.81 0.17
C LEU A 9 -8.18 -16.58 1.15
N THR A 10 -7.50 -17.60 0.64
CA THR A 10 -6.44 -18.29 1.37
C THR A 10 -5.18 -17.41 1.42
N GLU A 11 -4.33 -17.60 2.42
CA GLU A 11 -3.06 -16.85 2.53
C GLU A 11 -2.20 -16.94 1.25
N PRO A 12 -2.02 -18.10 0.59
CA PRO A 12 -1.35 -18.18 -0.70
C PRO A 12 -2.02 -17.35 -1.81
N GLU A 13 -3.35 -17.29 -1.85
CA GLU A 13 -4.05 -16.44 -2.83
C GLU A 13 -3.82 -14.95 -2.54
N ILE A 14 -3.88 -14.54 -1.27
CA ILE A 14 -3.60 -13.16 -0.84
C ILE A 14 -2.19 -12.77 -1.25
N ILE A 15 -1.20 -13.61 -0.95
CA ILE A 15 0.20 -13.37 -1.30
C ILE A 15 0.38 -13.25 -2.81
N ASN A 16 -0.28 -14.11 -3.60
CA ASN A 16 -0.21 -14.04 -5.06
C ASN A 16 -0.79 -12.73 -5.61
N ILE A 17 -1.95 -12.30 -5.10
CA ILE A 17 -2.58 -11.03 -5.48
C ILE A 17 -1.66 -9.87 -5.10
N PHE A 18 -1.24 -9.86 -3.86
CA PHE A 18 -0.44 -8.79 -3.30
C PHE A 18 0.92 -8.65 -4.01
N SER A 19 1.58 -9.76 -4.35
CA SER A 19 2.87 -9.76 -5.06
C SER A 19 2.78 -9.08 -6.41
N ASP A 20 1.76 -9.44 -7.22
CA ASP A 20 1.57 -8.87 -8.54
C ASP A 20 1.26 -7.35 -8.45
N ILE A 21 0.52 -6.92 -7.41
CA ILE A 21 0.21 -5.51 -7.17
C ILE A 21 1.46 -4.72 -6.74
N ALA A 22 2.20 -5.24 -5.77
CA ALA A 22 3.39 -4.61 -5.24
C ALA A 22 4.50 -4.50 -6.31
N GLU A 23 4.60 -5.47 -7.22
CA GLU A 23 5.47 -5.38 -8.41
C GLU A 23 5.06 -4.23 -9.35
N GLY A 24 3.74 -4.02 -9.53
CA GLY A 24 3.22 -2.88 -10.28
C GLY A 24 3.58 -1.53 -9.66
N VAL A 25 3.42 -1.40 -8.33
CA VAL A 25 3.80 -0.19 -7.58
C VAL A 25 5.31 0.05 -7.67
N ALA A 26 6.12 -1.01 -7.49
CA ALA A 26 7.57 -0.92 -7.62
C ALA A 26 7.99 -0.40 -9.00
N CYS A 27 7.33 -0.86 -10.06
CA CYS A 27 7.60 -0.38 -11.41
C CYS A 27 7.34 1.13 -11.54
N MET A 28 6.23 1.64 -11.00
CA MET A 28 5.92 3.08 -11.00
C MET A 28 6.96 3.91 -10.24
N HIS A 29 7.37 3.42 -9.06
CA HIS A 29 8.38 4.06 -8.23
C HIS A 29 9.78 4.04 -8.86
N TYR A 30 10.06 3.10 -9.77
CA TYR A 30 11.35 2.98 -10.47
C TYR A 30 11.44 3.81 -11.77
N LEU A 31 10.34 4.43 -12.20
CA LEU A 31 10.34 5.32 -13.36
C LEU A 31 11.27 6.53 -13.13
N LYS A 32 11.70 7.15 -14.23
CA LYS A 32 12.50 8.38 -14.20
C LYS A 32 11.79 9.45 -15.03
N PRO A 33 11.05 10.40 -14.41
CA PRO A 33 10.86 10.57 -12.95
C PRO A 33 9.93 9.51 -12.31
N PRO A 34 10.02 9.28 -10.99
CA PRO A 34 9.15 8.34 -10.28
C PRO A 34 7.70 8.82 -10.27
N LEU A 35 6.76 7.88 -10.22
CA LEU A 35 5.32 8.16 -10.11
C LEU A 35 4.71 7.43 -8.93
N LEU A 36 3.89 8.14 -8.16
CA LEU A 36 3.02 7.60 -7.13
C LEU A 36 1.68 7.21 -7.74
N HIS A 37 1.06 6.13 -7.27
CA HIS A 37 -0.31 5.78 -7.69
C HIS A 37 -1.37 6.59 -6.94
N ARG A 38 -1.20 6.80 -5.63
CA ARG A 38 -2.08 7.61 -4.74
C ARG A 38 -3.53 7.15 -4.57
N ASP A 39 -3.95 6.08 -5.24
CA ASP A 39 -5.29 5.50 -5.11
C ASP A 39 -5.26 3.96 -5.17
N LEU A 40 -4.31 3.37 -4.44
CA LEU A 40 -4.21 1.92 -4.30
C LEU A 40 -5.38 1.41 -3.47
N LYS A 41 -6.23 0.59 -4.08
CA LYS A 41 -7.39 -0.04 -3.45
C LYS A 41 -7.80 -1.28 -4.23
N VAL A 42 -8.53 -2.21 -3.58
CA VAL A 42 -8.91 -3.48 -4.21
C VAL A 42 -9.77 -3.29 -5.47
N GLU A 43 -10.48 -2.18 -5.55
CA GLU A 43 -11.32 -1.78 -6.69
C GLU A 43 -10.47 -1.41 -7.92
N ASN A 44 -9.22 -0.97 -7.72
CA ASN A 44 -8.26 -0.61 -8.78
C ASN A 44 -7.32 -1.78 -9.15
N VAL A 45 -7.75 -3.01 -8.88
CA VAL A 45 -7.01 -4.24 -9.22
C VAL A 45 -7.82 -5.07 -10.20
N LEU A 46 -7.30 -5.21 -11.42
CA LEU A 46 -7.87 -6.04 -12.45
C LEU A 46 -7.36 -7.47 -12.37
N ILE A 47 -8.26 -8.42 -12.64
CA ILE A 47 -7.92 -9.83 -12.79
C ILE A 47 -7.82 -10.13 -14.28
N VAL A 48 -6.64 -10.57 -14.71
CA VAL A 48 -6.35 -10.93 -16.10
C VAL A 48 -5.95 -12.39 -16.17
N MET A 49 -6.43 -13.09 -17.20
CA MET A 49 -6.02 -14.47 -17.47
C MET A 49 -4.76 -14.46 -18.34
N HIS A 50 -3.73 -15.17 -17.90
CA HIS A 50 -2.51 -15.44 -18.67
C HIS A 50 -2.38 -16.96 -18.85
N GLY A 51 -2.97 -17.46 -19.93
CA GLY A 51 -3.25 -18.89 -20.08
C GLY A 51 -4.20 -19.37 -18.97
N ALA A 52 -3.86 -20.48 -18.31
CA ALA A 52 -4.64 -21.01 -17.20
C ALA A 52 -4.42 -20.29 -15.85
N LYS A 53 -3.50 -19.32 -15.77
CA LYS A 53 -3.14 -18.63 -14.52
C LYS A 53 -3.78 -17.26 -14.43
N ARG A 54 -4.26 -16.88 -13.24
CA ARG A 54 -4.67 -15.51 -12.93
C ARG A 54 -3.44 -14.63 -12.68
N LYS A 55 -3.52 -13.40 -13.17
CA LYS A 55 -2.60 -12.30 -12.94
C LYS A 55 -3.38 -11.08 -12.47
N PHE A 56 -2.78 -10.31 -11.57
CA PHE A 56 -3.40 -9.11 -11.03
C PHE A 56 -2.64 -7.88 -11.54
N LYS A 57 -3.36 -6.85 -11.97
CA LYS A 57 -2.76 -5.65 -12.55
C LYS A 57 -3.43 -4.42 -11.97
N LEU A 58 -2.61 -3.41 -11.68
CA LEU A 58 -3.10 -2.08 -11.30
C LEU A 58 -3.79 -1.43 -12.49
N CYS A 59 -4.84 -0.67 -12.20
CA CYS A 59 -5.52 0.22 -13.14
C CYS A 59 -5.85 1.55 -12.46
N ASP A 60 -6.42 2.47 -13.24
CA ASP A 60 -6.83 3.80 -12.78
C ASP A 60 -5.66 4.67 -12.27
N PHE A 61 -4.88 5.16 -13.22
CA PHE A 61 -3.78 6.10 -12.99
C PHE A 61 -4.25 7.57 -12.98
N GLY A 62 -5.55 7.85 -12.91
CA GLY A 62 -6.09 9.21 -12.93
C GLY A 62 -5.66 10.05 -11.73
N SER A 63 -5.33 9.40 -10.63
CA SER A 63 -4.76 10.02 -9.43
C SER A 63 -3.23 10.01 -9.39
N ALA A 64 -2.55 9.38 -10.35
CA ALA A 64 -1.10 9.25 -10.30
C ALA A 64 -0.40 10.61 -10.41
N ALA A 65 0.67 10.81 -9.64
CA ALA A 65 1.45 12.05 -9.67
C ALA A 65 2.91 11.84 -9.24
N PRO A 66 3.83 12.73 -9.61
CA PRO A 66 5.18 12.73 -9.06
C PRO A 66 5.18 12.97 -7.54
N PRO A 67 6.23 12.53 -6.82
CA PRO A 67 6.44 12.89 -5.42
C PRO A 67 6.43 14.39 -5.20
N LYS A 68 5.88 14.82 -4.06
CA LYS A 68 5.85 16.22 -3.60
C LYS A 68 6.77 16.38 -2.40
N PRO A 69 7.67 17.40 -2.41
CA PRO A 69 8.51 17.68 -1.26
C PRO A 69 7.66 18.11 -0.06
N ALA A 70 8.28 18.09 1.12
CA ALA A 70 7.67 18.61 2.33
C ALA A 70 7.23 20.09 2.13
N PRO A 71 5.98 20.45 2.44
CA PRO A 71 5.54 21.83 2.32
C PRO A 71 6.28 22.72 3.32
N GLN A 72 6.75 23.87 2.85
CA GLN A 72 7.45 24.87 3.65
C GLN A 72 6.48 25.90 4.23
N THR A 73 5.43 26.24 3.49
CA THR A 73 4.45 27.27 3.85
C THR A 73 3.06 26.70 4.16
N VAL A 74 2.23 27.48 4.88
CA VAL A 74 0.82 27.11 5.13
C VAL A 74 0.01 27.07 3.83
N VAL A 75 0.35 27.92 2.86
CA VAL A 75 -0.31 27.92 1.54
C VAL A 75 -0.03 26.62 0.81
N GLU A 76 1.22 26.15 0.80
CA GLU A 76 1.57 24.85 0.23
C GLU A 76 0.87 23.69 0.95
N CYS A 77 0.75 23.73 2.29
CA CYS A 77 0.00 22.73 3.04
C CYS A 77 -1.46 22.64 2.55
N ARG A 78 -2.13 23.79 2.37
CA ARG A 78 -3.52 23.84 1.87
C ARG A 78 -3.65 23.29 0.45
N LEU A 79 -2.73 23.64 -0.44
CA LEU A 79 -2.73 23.13 -1.82
C LEU A 79 -2.52 21.62 -1.89
N ILE A 80 -1.66 21.08 -1.01
CA ILE A 80 -1.46 19.63 -0.89
C ILE A 80 -2.71 18.95 -0.32
N ASP A 81 -3.34 19.51 0.71
CA ASP A 81 -4.58 18.97 1.29
C ASP A 81 -5.72 18.92 0.27
N GLU A 82 -5.94 20.00 -0.50
CA GLU A 82 -6.95 20.02 -1.56
C GLU A 82 -6.72 18.96 -2.63
N ASP A 83 -5.46 18.76 -3.05
CA ASP A 83 -5.08 17.74 -4.01
C ASP A 83 -5.29 16.32 -3.45
N ILE A 84 -4.92 16.08 -2.19
CA ILE A 84 -5.16 14.79 -1.51
C ILE A 84 -6.65 14.51 -1.42
N GLN A 85 -7.47 15.51 -1.07
CA GLN A 85 -8.91 15.36 -0.95
C GLN A 85 -9.57 14.97 -2.27
N ARG A 86 -9.07 15.48 -3.41
CA ARG A 86 -9.60 15.18 -4.75
C ARG A 86 -9.13 13.83 -5.30
N HIS A 87 -7.90 13.41 -4.99
CA HIS A 87 -7.24 12.31 -5.72
C HIS A 87 -7.01 11.05 -4.89
N THR A 88 -7.35 11.01 -3.60
CA THR A 88 -7.05 9.86 -2.74
C THR A 88 -8.26 9.37 -1.95
N THR A 89 -8.33 8.06 -1.73
CA THR A 89 -9.37 7.43 -0.90
C THR A 89 -9.00 7.49 0.60
N MET A 90 -9.84 8.12 1.43
CA MET A 90 -9.56 8.41 2.85
C MET A 90 -9.05 7.21 3.66
N GLN A 91 -9.65 6.03 3.50
CA GLN A 91 -9.28 4.82 4.25
C GLN A 91 -7.87 4.30 3.95
N TYR A 92 -7.25 4.74 2.84
CA TYR A 92 -5.91 4.32 2.41
C TYR A 92 -4.85 5.43 2.60
N ARG A 93 -5.25 6.61 3.07
CA ARG A 93 -4.32 7.73 3.28
C ARG A 93 -3.31 7.39 4.36
N SER A 94 -2.06 7.76 4.12
CA SER A 94 -0.98 7.70 5.10
C SER A 94 -1.07 8.84 6.12
N PRO A 95 -0.37 8.74 7.27
CA PRO A 95 -0.37 9.78 8.29
C PRO A 95 0.00 11.17 7.75
N GLU A 96 0.99 11.27 6.85
CA GLU A 96 1.40 12.52 6.22
C GLU A 96 0.35 13.09 5.25
N MET A 97 -0.53 12.24 4.70
CA MET A 97 -1.66 12.69 3.89
C MET A 97 -2.85 13.13 4.73
N VAL A 98 -3.00 12.58 5.95
CA VAL A 98 -4.07 12.98 6.88
C VAL A 98 -3.71 14.28 7.61
N ASP A 99 -2.44 14.46 7.97
CA ASP A 99 -1.94 15.65 8.66
C ASP A 99 -0.76 16.28 7.89
N VAL A 100 -1.10 17.03 6.85
CA VAL A 100 -0.14 17.75 5.99
C VAL A 100 0.67 18.81 6.75
N TYR A 101 0.18 19.24 7.92
CA TYR A 101 0.83 20.27 8.75
C TYR A 101 2.02 19.72 9.54
N ARG A 102 2.21 18.38 9.55
CA ARG A 102 3.47 17.74 9.97
C ARG A 102 4.64 18.04 9.04
N LYS A 103 4.39 18.69 7.90
CA LYS A 103 5.38 19.07 6.89
C LYS A 103 6.26 17.90 6.47
N GLN A 104 5.63 16.74 6.25
CA GLN A 104 6.27 15.58 5.67
C GLN A 104 6.07 15.57 4.15
N PRO A 105 7.01 15.02 3.37
CA PRO A 105 6.82 14.83 1.93
C PRO A 105 5.68 13.86 1.63
N ILE A 106 5.03 14.01 0.48
CA ILE A 106 4.15 12.99 -0.09
C ILE A 106 4.95 12.27 -1.17
N ASP A 107 5.44 11.08 -0.85
CA ASP A 107 6.37 10.32 -1.67
C ASP A 107 5.98 8.83 -1.72
N GLU A 108 6.89 7.97 -2.19
CA GLU A 108 6.66 6.54 -2.38
C GLU A 108 6.19 5.85 -1.10
N LYS A 109 6.55 6.38 0.08
CA LYS A 109 6.15 5.84 1.39
C LYS A 109 4.63 5.93 1.60
N SER A 110 3.95 6.88 0.98
CA SER A 110 2.49 6.97 1.05
C SER A 110 1.81 5.80 0.33
N ASP A 111 2.36 5.35 -0.82
CA ASP A 111 1.87 4.14 -1.51
C ASP A 111 2.22 2.87 -0.71
N ILE A 112 3.36 2.83 -0.01
CA ILE A 112 3.72 1.70 0.88
C ILE A 112 2.71 1.55 2.02
N TRP A 113 2.29 2.66 2.64
CA TRP A 113 1.21 2.64 3.62
C TRP A 113 -0.09 2.09 3.02
N ALA A 114 -0.48 2.58 1.84
CA ALA A 114 -1.68 2.12 1.14
C ALA A 114 -1.60 0.63 0.77
N LEU A 115 -0.42 0.09 0.45
CA LEU A 115 -0.18 -1.35 0.28
C LEU A 115 -0.41 -2.13 1.60
N GLY A 116 -0.03 -1.58 2.74
CA GLY A 116 -0.34 -2.15 4.06
C GLY A 116 -1.85 -2.22 4.31
N VAL A 117 -2.58 -1.15 4.00
CA VAL A 117 -4.04 -1.10 4.08
C VAL A 117 -4.67 -2.11 3.13
N LEU A 118 -4.19 -2.20 1.89
CA LEU A 118 -4.65 -3.14 0.88
C LEU A 118 -4.44 -4.59 1.33
N LEU A 119 -3.26 -4.93 1.86
CA LEU A 119 -2.96 -6.27 2.37
C LEU A 119 -3.89 -6.64 3.51
N TYR A 120 -4.13 -5.72 4.45
CA TYR A 120 -5.10 -5.90 5.51
C TYR A 120 -6.52 -6.11 4.94
N LYS A 121 -6.94 -5.33 3.94
CA LYS A 121 -8.25 -5.49 3.29
C LYS A 121 -8.41 -6.82 2.57
N LEU A 122 -7.36 -7.34 1.92
CA LEU A 122 -7.37 -8.68 1.32
C LEU A 122 -7.55 -9.79 2.37
N CYS A 123 -7.02 -9.59 3.57
CA CYS A 123 -7.15 -10.53 4.68
C CYS A 123 -8.56 -10.49 5.30
N TYR A 124 -9.00 -9.29 5.69
CA TYR A 124 -10.14 -9.13 6.60
C TYR A 124 -11.39 -8.55 5.94
N TYR A 125 -11.31 -8.12 4.67
CA TYR A 125 -12.42 -7.55 3.89
C TYR A 125 -12.97 -6.22 4.44
N THR A 126 -12.22 -5.61 5.36
CA THR A 126 -12.42 -4.29 5.96
C THR A 126 -11.07 -3.58 6.01
N THR A 127 -11.05 -2.25 6.13
CA THR A 127 -9.79 -1.50 6.29
C THR A 127 -9.40 -1.39 7.77
N PRO A 128 -8.10 -1.28 8.11
CA PRO A 128 -7.65 -1.32 9.50
C PRO A 128 -8.15 -0.14 10.34
N PHE A 129 -8.56 0.95 9.69
CA PHE A 129 -8.97 2.21 10.32
C PHE A 129 -10.45 2.56 10.09
N GLU A 130 -11.24 1.64 9.53
CA GLU A 130 -12.63 1.87 9.11
C GLU A 130 -13.51 2.41 10.25
N ASP A 131 -13.40 1.83 11.45
CA ASP A 131 -14.25 2.15 12.60
C ASP A 131 -13.73 3.32 13.46
N GLN A 132 -12.43 3.63 13.39
CA GLN A 132 -11.76 4.56 14.31
C GLN A 132 -11.42 5.91 13.68
N GLY A 133 -11.49 6.01 12.35
CA GLY A 133 -11.30 7.26 11.62
C GLY A 133 -9.87 7.78 11.57
N GLN A 134 -9.72 9.07 11.29
CA GLN A 134 -8.42 9.70 10.99
C GLN A 134 -7.41 9.64 12.14
N LEU A 135 -7.88 9.74 13.39
CA LEU A 135 -6.99 9.70 14.56
C LEU A 135 -6.29 8.34 14.69
N ALA A 136 -6.94 7.26 14.26
CA ALA A 136 -6.33 5.94 14.24
C ALA A 136 -5.25 5.81 13.16
N ILE A 137 -5.42 6.44 12.00
CA ILE A 137 -4.39 6.53 10.97
C ILE A 137 -3.15 7.23 11.54
N LEU A 138 -3.34 8.40 12.18
CA LEU A 138 -2.24 9.20 12.72
C LEU A 138 -1.41 8.50 13.81
N ASN A 139 -2.03 7.56 14.52
CA ASN A 139 -1.41 6.78 15.59
C ASN A 139 -1.10 5.33 15.20
N ALA A 140 -1.32 4.96 13.93
CA ALA A 140 -1.27 3.57 13.45
C ALA A 140 -2.01 2.58 14.38
N SER A 141 -3.17 3.00 14.91
CA SER A 141 -3.98 2.22 15.86
C SER A 141 -4.97 1.35 15.11
N TYR A 142 -4.76 0.04 15.12
CA TYR A 142 -5.69 -0.94 14.56
C TYR A 142 -5.53 -2.29 15.28
N ARG A 143 -6.44 -3.22 15.02
CA ARG A 143 -6.43 -4.56 15.63
C ARG A 143 -6.68 -5.61 14.58
N PHE A 144 -6.04 -6.77 14.73
CA PHE A 144 -6.36 -7.93 13.89
C PHE A 144 -7.60 -8.64 14.46
N PRO A 145 -8.64 -8.90 13.63
CA PRO A 145 -9.77 -9.74 14.02
C PRO A 145 -9.32 -11.14 14.45
N SER A 146 -10.08 -11.77 15.35
CA SER A 146 -9.82 -13.16 15.77
C SER A 146 -10.13 -14.18 14.67
N TYR A 147 -10.94 -13.80 13.68
CA TYR A 147 -11.28 -14.63 12.53
C TYR A 147 -11.45 -13.79 11.25
N PRO A 148 -10.98 -14.26 10.08
CA PRO A 148 -10.18 -15.48 9.86
C PRO A 148 -8.78 -15.38 10.48
N VAL A 149 -8.20 -16.53 10.83
CA VAL A 149 -6.85 -16.60 11.40
C VAL A 149 -5.82 -16.66 10.27
N PHE A 150 -4.89 -15.71 10.27
CA PHE A 150 -3.72 -15.69 9.39
C PHE A 150 -2.43 -15.89 10.17
N SER A 151 -1.36 -16.27 9.47
CA SER A 151 -0.04 -16.43 10.07
C SER A 151 0.46 -15.15 10.73
N ASP A 152 1.23 -15.28 11.81
CA ASP A 152 1.85 -14.11 12.46
C ASP A 152 2.83 -13.42 11.54
N ARG A 153 3.42 -14.16 10.61
CA ARG A 153 4.25 -13.62 9.54
C ARG A 153 3.50 -12.61 8.66
N LEU A 154 2.28 -12.94 8.24
CA LEU A 154 1.45 -12.03 7.44
C LEU A 154 1.04 -10.79 8.25
N LYS A 155 0.68 -10.97 9.52
CA LYS A 155 0.36 -9.88 10.44
C LYS A 155 1.56 -8.96 10.69
N GLN A 156 2.76 -9.53 10.86
CA GLN A 156 4.01 -8.78 11.01
C GLN A 156 4.32 -7.96 9.75
N LEU A 157 4.09 -8.51 8.55
CA LEU A 157 4.26 -7.76 7.30
C LEU A 157 3.32 -6.54 7.24
N ILE A 158 2.05 -6.72 7.60
CA ILE A 158 1.09 -5.60 7.72
C ILE A 158 1.59 -4.55 8.73
N GLY A 159 2.01 -4.98 9.93
CA GLY A 159 2.53 -4.08 10.96
C GLY A 159 3.80 -3.33 10.58
N LYS A 160 4.63 -3.90 9.72
CA LYS A 160 5.81 -3.22 9.17
C LYS A 160 5.49 -2.10 8.19
N TRP A 161 4.33 -2.11 7.53
CA TRP A 161 3.91 -1.00 6.65
C TRP A 161 2.94 -0.05 7.31
N LEU A 162 2.14 -0.53 8.27
CA LEU A 162 1.23 0.27 9.07
C LEU A 162 1.84 0.62 10.43
N ASN A 163 2.93 1.37 10.44
CA ASN A 163 3.51 1.92 11.66
C ASN A 163 3.77 3.42 11.55
N ILE A 164 3.81 4.09 12.70
CA ILE A 164 4.00 5.54 12.80
C ILE A 164 5.32 5.96 12.14
N ASP A 165 6.35 5.12 12.29
CA ASP A 165 7.70 5.32 11.79
C ASP A 165 7.94 4.72 10.39
N HIS A 166 6.90 4.50 9.60
CA HIS A 166 7.03 3.78 8.32
C HIS A 166 7.95 4.50 7.32
N ARG A 167 8.16 5.81 7.54
CA ARG A 167 9.11 6.64 6.81
C ARG A 167 10.57 6.33 7.18
N THR A 168 10.89 6.04 8.45
CA THR A 168 12.26 5.70 8.92
C THR A 168 12.57 4.22 8.83
N SER A 169 11.55 3.35 8.82
CA SER A 169 11.73 1.97 8.42
C SER A 169 12.34 1.96 7.01
N HIS A 170 13.48 1.27 6.84
CA HIS A 170 14.16 1.03 5.56
C HIS A 170 13.32 0.15 4.61
N SER A 171 11.99 0.26 4.67
CA SER A 171 11.00 -0.24 3.73
C SER A 171 11.14 0.51 2.40
N ASN A 172 12.29 0.35 1.76
CA ASN A 172 12.57 0.88 0.45
C ASN A 172 12.25 -0.23 -0.55
N ILE A 173 11.26 0.01 -1.40
CA ILE A 173 10.94 -0.84 -2.56
C ILE A 173 12.11 -0.96 -3.57
N PHE A 174 13.19 -0.21 -3.33
CA PHE A 174 14.24 0.19 -4.27
C PHE A 174 15.32 -0.85 -4.60
N GLN A 175 15.11 -2.15 -4.36
CA GLN A 175 16.09 -3.17 -4.77
C GLN A 175 15.51 -4.34 -5.56
N LEU A 176 14.35 -4.11 -6.17
CA LEU A 176 13.76 -4.99 -7.15
C LEU A 176 14.34 -4.70 -8.54
N PRO A 177 15.24 -5.53 -9.11
CA PRO A 177 15.29 -5.61 -10.56
C PRO A 177 13.88 -5.97 -11.04
N CYS A 178 13.40 -5.28 -12.06
CA CYS A 178 12.08 -5.47 -12.69
C CYS A 178 11.88 -6.89 -13.30
N PHE A 179 12.76 -7.82 -12.98
CA PHE A 179 12.86 -9.16 -13.55
C PHE A 179 13.38 -10.11 -12.47
N GLU A 180 12.46 -10.73 -11.71
CA GLU A 180 12.60 -12.13 -11.29
C GLU A 180 11.29 -12.62 -10.67
N LYS A 181 10.70 -13.66 -11.29
CA LYS A 181 9.38 -14.22 -10.97
C LYS A 181 9.49 -15.18 -9.79
N THR A 182 9.37 -14.69 -8.56
CA THR A 182 9.34 -15.56 -7.39
C THR A 182 8.24 -15.15 -6.41
N ARG A 183 7.39 -16.14 -6.06
CA ARG A 183 6.13 -16.00 -5.32
C ARG A 183 6.24 -16.60 -3.91
N ASN A 184 7.21 -16.12 -3.13
CA ASN A 184 7.37 -16.52 -1.72
C ASN A 184 7.37 -15.27 -0.83
N LEU A 185 6.65 -15.33 0.30
CA LEU A 185 6.70 -14.33 1.36
C LEU A 185 8.13 -13.99 1.80
N ASP A 186 9.06 -14.96 1.82
CA ASP A 186 10.48 -14.71 2.17
C ASP A 186 11.15 -13.77 1.20
N GLN A 187 10.73 -13.78 -0.06
CA GLN A 187 11.28 -12.91 -1.08
C GLN A 187 10.46 -11.63 -1.22
N ILE A 188 9.14 -11.62 -0.95
CA ILE A 188 8.44 -10.33 -0.72
C ILE A 188 9.06 -9.61 0.48
N TYR A 189 9.57 -10.34 1.46
CA TYR A 189 10.34 -9.77 2.55
C TYR A 189 11.73 -9.31 2.08
N ILE A 190 12.60 -10.21 1.59
CA ILE A 190 13.99 -9.91 1.20
C ILE A 190 14.08 -8.88 0.06
N LYS A 191 13.22 -9.00 -0.96
CA LYS A 191 13.22 -8.17 -2.18
C LYS A 191 12.65 -6.76 -1.91
N TYR A 192 11.92 -6.55 -0.81
CA TYR A 192 11.40 -5.25 -0.37
C TYR A 192 12.07 -4.71 0.92
N PHE A 193 12.95 -5.48 1.58
CA PHE A 193 13.56 -5.10 2.87
C PHE A 193 15.07 -5.38 3.06
N GLU A 194 15.79 -6.13 2.22
CA GLU A 194 17.24 -6.39 2.44
C GLU A 194 18.15 -5.99 1.26
N LYS A 195 18.79 -4.81 1.42
CA LYS A 195 20.24 -4.60 1.56
C LYS A 195 20.48 -3.16 2.00
N VAL A 196 20.71 -2.96 3.31
CA VAL A 196 21.88 -2.22 3.83
C VAL A 196 22.11 -2.74 5.25
N ALA A 197 23.07 -3.66 5.37
CA ALA A 197 24.07 -3.53 6.43
C ALA A 197 25.16 -2.58 5.90
#